data_AF-A0A351C5W1-F1
#
_entry.id   AF-A0A351C5W1-F1
#
_cell.length_a   1.000
_cell.length_b   1.000
_cell.length_c   1.000
_cell.angle_alpha   90.00
_cell.angle_beta   90.00
_cell.angle_gamma   90.00
#
_symmetry.space_group_name_H-M   'P 1'
#
loop_
_entity.id
_entity.type
_entity.pdbx_description
1 polymer ?
#
loop_
_entity_poly.entity_id
_entity_poly.type
_entity_poly.pdbx_seq_one_letter_code
_entity_poly.pdbx_strand_id
1 'polypeptide(L)'
;MYVKRLLGSAFLLFLFATPSFAQDSKPETLNVFIDCDRRSCDFDYIRREIPYVNYVRDRVGSDVHVLITQRGTGSGGREYEMQFMGQEDLSVMVDTLTYSAGVTETNTERREGMTETL
;
A
#
# COMPACT_ATOMS: atom_id res chain seq x y z
N MET A 1 57.40 13.50 -53.15
CA MET A 1 56.16 13.25 -53.90
C MET A 1 55.36 12.18 -53.15
N TYR A 2 54.47 12.59 -52.24
CA TYR A 2 53.35 11.77 -51.75
C TYR A 2 52.17 12.72 -51.58
N VAL A 3 51.12 12.42 -52.33
CA VAL A 3 50.02 13.32 -52.67
C VAL A 3 48.97 13.28 -51.55
N LYS A 4 48.62 14.45 -51.02
CA LYS A 4 47.39 14.70 -50.26
C LYS A 4 46.18 14.33 -51.13
N ARG A 5 45.29 13.47 -50.64
CA ARG A 5 43.92 13.34 -51.15
C ARG A 5 42.91 13.32 -50.01
N LEU A 6 42.24 14.46 -49.87
CA LEU A 6 40.96 14.65 -49.19
C LEU A 6 39.85 14.14 -50.10
N LEU A 7 39.07 13.14 -49.67
CA LEU A 7 37.77 12.69 -50.22
C LEU A 7 37.23 11.68 -49.18
N GLY A 8 35.99 11.66 -48.69
CA GLY A 8 34.78 12.39 -49.01
C GLY A 8 33.71 12.00 -47.97
N SER A 9 32.70 12.86 -47.85
CA SER A 9 31.54 12.76 -46.98
C SER A 9 30.72 11.47 -47.17
N ALA A 10 30.26 10.83 -46.08
CA ALA A 10 29.02 10.05 -46.06
C ALA A 10 28.57 9.72 -44.62
N PHE A 11 27.65 10.54 -44.12
CA PHE A 11 26.40 10.09 -43.49
C PHE A 11 26.46 8.85 -42.57
N LEU A 12 26.57 9.07 -41.27
CA LEU A 12 26.05 8.16 -40.24
C LEU A 12 25.52 8.99 -39.07
N LEU A 13 24.43 9.71 -39.33
CA LEU A 13 23.44 10.01 -38.29
C LEU A 13 22.84 8.67 -37.87
N PHE A 14 23.53 7.97 -36.97
CA PHE A 14 22.94 6.87 -36.23
C PHE A 14 21.88 7.50 -35.33
N LEU A 15 20.67 7.61 -35.87
CA LEU A 15 19.46 7.78 -35.07
C LEU A 15 19.45 6.63 -34.07
N PHE A 16 19.93 6.89 -32.86
CA PHE A 16 19.64 6.06 -31.71
C PHE A 16 18.14 6.17 -31.48
N ALA A 17 17.37 5.37 -32.23
CA ALA A 17 16.03 5.00 -31.84
C ALA A 17 16.19 4.11 -30.61
N THR A 18 16.32 4.74 -29.44
CA THR A 18 16.19 4.06 -28.17
C THR A 18 14.78 3.46 -28.17
N PRO A 19 14.61 2.13 -28.13
CA PRO A 19 13.31 1.58 -27.82
C PRO A 19 12.94 2.10 -26.43
N SER A 20 11.95 3.00 -26.37
CA SER A 20 11.30 3.32 -25.12
C SER A 20 10.50 2.09 -24.74
N PHE A 21 11.08 1.24 -23.91
CA PHE A 21 10.30 0.26 -23.16
C PHE A 21 9.49 1.05 -22.14
N ALA A 22 8.32 1.53 -22.54
CA ALA A 22 7.27 1.85 -21.59
C ALA A 22 6.86 0.51 -20.96
N GLN A 23 7.56 0.08 -19.91
CA GLN A 23 7.04 -0.95 -19.05
C GLN A 23 5.83 -0.33 -18.37
N ASP A 24 4.65 -0.75 -18.81
CA ASP A 24 3.44 -0.66 -18.02
C ASP A 24 3.67 -1.58 -16.81
N SER A 25 4.47 -1.11 -15.86
CA SER A 25 4.63 -1.76 -14.57
C SER A 25 3.24 -1.71 -13.97
N LYS A 26 2.54 -2.85 -13.99
CA LYS A 26 1.35 -3.00 -13.15
C LYS A 26 1.71 -2.44 -11.78
N PRO A 27 0.87 -1.56 -11.20
CA PRO A 27 1.14 -1.07 -9.86
C PRO A 27 1.34 -2.29 -8.97
N GLU A 28 2.48 -2.33 -8.30
CA GLU A 28 2.80 -3.38 -7.35
C GLU A 28 1.64 -3.45 -6.35
N THR A 29 0.96 -4.60 -6.31
CA THR A 29 -0.15 -4.79 -5.38
C THR A 29 0.45 -5.01 -4.01
N LEU A 30 0.21 -4.08 -3.09
CA LEU A 30 0.76 -4.17 -1.74
C LEU A 30 0.34 -5.45 -1.04
N ASN A 31 1.32 -6.15 -0.47
CA ASN A 31 1.12 -7.24 0.46
C ASN A 31 0.86 -6.65 1.85
N VAL A 32 -0.37 -6.79 2.34
CA VAL A 32 -0.80 -6.23 3.62
C VAL A 32 -1.01 -7.34 4.62
N PHE A 33 -0.35 -7.22 5.78
CA PHE A 33 -0.61 -8.06 6.94
C PHE A 33 -1.45 -7.26 7.94
N ILE A 34 -2.69 -7.72 8.19
CA ILE A 34 -3.54 -7.18 9.24
C ILE A 34 -3.36 -7.99 10.52
N ASP A 35 -2.78 -7.35 11.51
CA ASP A 35 -2.64 -7.83 12.87
C ASP A 35 -3.81 -7.28 13.70
N CYS A 36 -4.83 -8.10 13.88
CA CYS A 36 -5.98 -7.78 14.71
C CYS A 36 -6.47 -9.02 15.46
N ASP A 37 -7.04 -8.80 16.64
CA ASP A 37 -7.81 -9.83 17.31
C ASP A 37 -9.28 -9.78 16.87
N ARG A 38 -10.04 -10.85 17.13
CA ARG A 38 -11.47 -10.93 16.76
C ARG A 38 -12.35 -9.87 17.43
N ARG A 39 -11.85 -9.15 18.44
CA ARG A 39 -12.57 -8.07 19.13
C ARG A 39 -12.23 -6.72 18.52
N SER A 40 -11.02 -6.55 17.96
CA SER A 40 -10.57 -5.32 17.35
C SER A 40 -10.92 -5.20 15.87
N CYS A 41 -11.07 -6.32 15.14
CA CYS A 41 -11.52 -6.24 13.74
C CYS A 41 -12.28 -7.48 13.23
N ASP A 42 -13.03 -7.29 12.14
CA ASP A 42 -13.66 -8.34 11.33
C ASP A 42 -12.88 -8.47 10.01
N PHE A 43 -11.87 -9.34 10.01
CA PHE A 43 -10.94 -9.48 8.89
C PHE A 43 -11.63 -9.89 7.57
N ASP A 44 -12.63 -10.77 7.64
CA ASP A 44 -13.37 -11.20 6.44
C ASP A 44 -14.18 -10.05 5.85
N TYR A 45 -14.66 -9.13 6.70
CA TYR A 45 -15.32 -7.92 6.25
C TYR A 45 -14.35 -6.95 5.58
N ILE A 46 -13.21 -6.64 6.23
CA ILE A 46 -12.19 -5.75 5.67
C ILE A 46 -11.75 -6.23 4.28
N ARG A 47 -11.44 -7.52 4.15
CA ARG A 47 -11.01 -8.10 2.87
C ARG A 47 -12.07 -7.98 1.75
N ARG A 48 -13.35 -7.95 2.10
CA ARG A 48 -14.44 -7.79 1.12
C ARG A 48 -14.56 -6.35 0.66
N GLU A 49 -14.49 -5.40 1.58
CA GLU A 49 -14.67 -3.96 1.30
C GLU A 49 -13.41 -3.31 0.71
N ILE A 50 -12.23 -3.87 1.01
CA ILE A 50 -10.92 -3.40 0.50
C ILE A 50 -10.28 -4.53 -0.34
N PRO A 51 -10.72 -4.75 -1.59
CA PRO A 51 -10.29 -5.88 -2.42
C PRO A 51 -9.03 -5.62 -3.27
N TYR A 52 -8.48 -4.40 -3.22
CA TYR A 52 -7.43 -3.94 -4.13
C TYR A 52 -5.99 -4.13 -3.61
N VAL A 53 -5.83 -4.77 -2.44
CA VAL A 53 -4.53 -5.17 -1.86
C VAL A 53 -4.45 -6.69 -1.72
N ASN A 54 -3.25 -7.23 -1.60
CA ASN A 54 -3.04 -8.66 -1.35
C ASN A 54 -2.89 -8.91 0.16
N TYR A 55 -3.83 -9.64 0.77
CA TYR A 55 -3.72 -9.98 2.19
C TYR A 55 -2.82 -11.19 2.42
N VAL A 56 -1.70 -10.98 3.11
CA VAL A 56 -0.77 -12.05 3.48
C VAL A 56 -1.02 -12.52 4.92
N ARG A 57 -0.62 -13.76 5.21
CA ARG A 57 -0.83 -14.39 6.52
C ARG A 57 0.33 -14.21 7.49
N ASP A 58 1.51 -13.88 6.98
CA ASP A 58 2.74 -13.71 7.76
C ASP A 58 3.24 -12.28 7.57
N ARG A 59 3.63 -11.66 8.69
CA ARG A 59 4.21 -10.32 8.73
C ARG A 59 5.51 -10.21 7.94
N VAL A 60 6.32 -11.27 7.87
CA VAL A 60 7.61 -11.24 7.16
C VAL A 60 7.43 -11.01 5.65
N GLY A 61 6.28 -11.42 5.09
CA GLY A 61 5.98 -11.26 3.66
C GLY A 61 5.11 -10.06 3.32
N SER A 62 4.91 -9.11 4.24
CA SER A 62 4.09 -7.92 4.00
C SER A 62 4.94 -6.69 3.70
N ASP A 63 4.48 -5.88 2.75
CA ASP A 63 5.00 -4.53 2.49
C ASP A 63 4.48 -3.55 3.55
N VAL A 64 3.28 -3.81 4.11
CA VAL A 64 2.67 -3.01 5.18
C VAL A 64 2.11 -3.92 6.27
N HIS A 65 2.55 -3.69 7.51
CA HIS A 65 1.95 -4.26 8.71
C HIS A 65 0.96 -3.24 9.29
N VAL A 66 -0.32 -3.63 9.37
CA VAL A 66 -1.36 -2.84 10.02
C VAL A 66 -1.71 -3.49 11.35
N LEU A 67 -1.46 -2.80 12.46
CA LEU A 67 -1.89 -3.22 13.79
C LEU A 67 -3.20 -2.51 14.16
N ILE A 68 -4.26 -3.29 14.34
CA ILE A 68 -5.59 -2.79 14.73
C ILE A 68 -5.86 -3.16 16.18
N THR A 69 -5.90 -2.15 17.05
CA THR A 69 -6.26 -2.31 18.46
C THR A 69 -7.58 -1.63 18.78
N GLN A 70 -8.22 -2.06 19.86
CA GLN A 70 -9.51 -1.51 20.28
C GLN A 70 -9.56 -1.33 21.79
N ARG A 71 -9.92 -0.13 22.24
CA ARG A 71 -10.13 0.21 23.66
C ARG A 71 -11.54 0.71 23.92
N GLY A 72 -12.09 0.40 25.10
CA GLY A 72 -13.36 0.98 25.55
C GLY A 72 -13.16 2.42 26.01
N THR A 73 -14.15 3.28 25.78
CA THR A 73 -14.14 4.67 26.28
C THR A 73 -14.86 4.77 27.63
N GLY A 74 -14.59 5.83 28.39
CA GLY A 74 -15.25 6.07 29.68
C GLY A 74 -16.78 6.28 29.58
N SER A 75 -17.28 6.65 28.40
CA SER A 75 -18.73 6.76 28.13
C SER A 75 -19.38 5.42 27.75
N GLY A 76 -18.60 4.34 27.56
CA GLY A 76 -19.09 3.02 27.13
C GLY A 76 -19.02 2.78 25.62
N GLY A 77 -18.43 3.71 24.86
CA GLY A 77 -18.14 3.53 23.43
C GLY A 77 -16.85 2.72 23.22
N ARG A 78 -16.34 2.72 21.99
CA ARG A 78 -14.98 2.18 21.74
C ARG A 78 -14.22 3.07 20.79
N GLU A 79 -12.92 3.02 20.92
CA GLU A 79 -11.99 3.65 20.01
C GLU A 79 -11.08 2.57 19.40
N TYR A 80 -10.90 2.66 18.10
CA TYR A 80 -10.04 1.81 17.30
C TYR A 80 -8.83 2.63 16.84
N GLU A 81 -7.66 2.04 16.97
CA GLU A 81 -6.41 2.61 16.46
C GLU A 81 -5.83 1.64 15.43
N MET A 82 -5.53 2.17 14.24
CA MET A 82 -4.96 1.45 13.11
C MET A 82 -3.57 2.03 12.84
N GLN A 83 -2.53 1.33 13.28
CA GLN A 83 -1.14 1.74 13.10
C GLN A 83 -0.59 1.08 11.83
N PHE A 84 -0.10 1.88 10.90
CA PHE A 84 0.49 1.44 9.63
C PHE A 84 2.01 1.49 9.73
N MET A 85 2.67 0.38 9.44
CA MET A 85 4.12 0.23 9.50
C MET A 85 4.61 -0.38 8.20
N GLY A 86 5.14 0.44 7.30
CA GLY A 86 5.80 -0.05 6.10
C GLY A 86 7.04 -0.90 6.41
N GLN A 87 7.34 -1.86 5.54
CA GLN A 87 8.50 -2.75 5.62
C GLN A 87 9.44 -2.49 4.44
N GLU A 88 10.70 -2.89 4.57
CA GLU A 88 11.73 -2.78 3.52
C GLU A 88 11.79 -1.37 2.88
N ASP A 89 11.49 -1.27 1.59
CA ASP A 89 11.48 -0.01 0.83
C ASP A 89 10.44 1.00 1.33
N LEU A 90 9.41 0.53 2.03
CA LEU A 90 8.36 1.37 2.63
C LEU A 90 8.63 1.70 4.11
N SER A 91 9.78 1.35 4.67
CA SER A 91 10.09 1.50 6.10
C SER A 91 9.96 2.92 6.68
N VAL A 92 10.02 3.95 5.83
CA VAL A 92 9.80 5.35 6.24
C VAL A 92 8.33 5.77 6.24
N MET A 93 7.45 4.94 5.68
CA MET A 93 6.00 5.19 5.63
C MET A 93 5.35 4.59 6.87
N VAL A 94 5.01 5.48 7.79
CA VAL A 94 4.26 5.16 9.01
C VAL A 94 3.09 6.13 9.13
N ASP A 95 1.96 5.64 9.58
CA ASP A 95 0.78 6.46 9.84
C ASP A 95 -0.06 5.84 10.96
N THR A 96 -0.98 6.62 11.53
CA THR A 96 -1.93 6.12 12.52
C THR A 96 -3.28 6.77 12.30
N LEU A 97 -4.29 5.94 12.08
CA LEU A 97 -5.68 6.36 11.96
C LEU A 97 -6.45 5.97 13.22
N THR A 98 -7.46 6.76 13.55
CA THR A 98 -8.31 6.53 14.71
C THR A 98 -9.78 6.63 14.33
N TYR A 99 -10.57 5.64 14.75
CA TYR A 99 -12.02 5.65 14.60
C TYR A 99 -12.70 5.53 15.97
N SER A 100 -13.62 6.45 16.26
CA SER A 100 -14.37 6.47 17.51
C SER A 100 -15.82 6.09 17.27
N ALA A 101 -16.24 5.02 17.93
CA ALA A 101 -17.58 4.50 17.87
C ALA A 101 -18.40 4.83 19.12
N GLY A 102 -19.60 5.37 18.91
CA GLY A 102 -20.55 5.74 19.96
C GLY A 102 -21.14 4.54 20.71
N VAL A 103 -21.80 4.83 21.84
CA VAL A 103 -22.49 3.81 22.67
C VAL A 103 -23.75 3.26 22.01
N THR A 104 -24.35 4.03 21.10
CA THR A 104 -25.60 3.69 20.42
C THR A 104 -25.37 2.96 19.10
N GLU A 105 -24.13 2.95 18.60
CA GLU A 105 -23.82 2.30 17.32
C GLU A 105 -23.84 0.78 17.46
N THR A 106 -24.49 0.14 16.50
CA THR A 106 -24.56 -1.30 16.33
C THR A 106 -23.22 -1.87 15.88
N ASN A 107 -23.00 -3.17 16.05
CA ASN A 107 -21.78 -3.83 15.56
C ASN A 107 -21.57 -3.65 14.05
N THR A 108 -22.65 -3.51 13.27
CA THR A 108 -22.58 -3.27 11.82
C THR A 108 -22.03 -1.87 11.53
N GLU A 109 -22.64 -0.83 12.10
CA GLU A 109 -22.20 0.57 11.93
C GLU A 109 -20.74 0.75 12.37
N ARG A 110 -20.37 0.13 13.50
CA ARG A 110 -19.01 0.18 14.03
C ARG A 110 -17.98 -0.45 13.10
N ARG A 111 -18.33 -1.57 12.48
CA ARG A 111 -17.46 -2.30 11.55
C ARG A 111 -17.34 -1.54 10.23
N GLU A 112 -18.45 -1.02 9.72
CA GLU A 112 -18.51 -0.16 8.53
C GLU A 112 -17.63 1.07 8.72
N GLY A 113 -17.88 1.87 9.76
CA GLY A 113 -17.14 3.11 10.00
C GLY A 113 -15.64 2.89 10.25
N MET A 114 -15.26 1.81 10.94
CA MET A 114 -13.84 1.45 11.09
C MET A 114 -13.20 1.09 9.74
N THR A 115 -13.89 0.31 8.91
CA THR A 115 -13.38 -0.12 7.60
C THR A 115 -13.32 1.03 6.59
N GLU A 116 -14.25 1.98 6.64
CA GLU A 116 -14.20 3.21 5.84
C GLU A 116 -13.06 4.15 6.25
N THR A 117 -12.64 4.07 7.51
CA THR A 117 -11.49 4.84 8.02
C THR A 117 -10.16 4.20 7.61
N LEU A 118 -10.14 2.89 7.35
CA LEU A 118 -8.93 2.11 7.03
C LEU A 118 -8.46 2.34 5.58
#